data_AF-A0A7S4WCJ7-F1
#
_entry.id   AF-A0A7S4WCJ7-F1
#
_cell.length_a   1.000
_cell.length_b   1.000
_cell.length_c   1.000
_cell.angle_alpha   90.00
_cell.angle_beta   90.00
_cell.angle_gamma   90.00
#
_symmetry.space_group_name_H-M   'P 1'
#
loop_
_entity.id
_entity.type
_entity.pdbx_description
1 polymer ?
#
loop_
_entity_poly.entity_id
_entity_poly.type
_entity_poly.pdbx_seq_one_letter_code
_entity_poly.pdbx_strand_id
1 'polypeptide(L)'
;QLAQQQQQQPLDEDWEAARGRAATLAARVAELEAACSEKDRQVHEYLEALEREKRDERGKLMAEAARHERASAEKEGIIQQLRAQLAELPDQLADSGPPHAEADAARRAAESAEAEKQAYLAEIAELRAKLRELEQLAETQGRQDVEPQGAEVQTESGQPAAPRALEVALGPPEERVDEATLQRAMEAEARARELQSARQALAEQLAESEAKVTMMQTAAERAAEAEARAHELQTAKQVLAEQLAESEAKV
;
A
#
# COMPACT_ATOMS: atom_id res chain seq x y z
N GLN A 1 84.63 -0.95 -106.39
CA GLN A 1 83.80 0.23 -106.07
C GLN A 1 82.31 -0.11 -105.98
N LEU A 2 81.65 -0.66 -107.01
CA LEU A 2 80.26 -1.15 -106.88
C LEU A 2 80.08 -2.26 -105.81
N ALA A 3 81.04 -3.18 -105.69
CA ALA A 3 81.03 -4.20 -104.62
C ALA A 3 81.29 -3.65 -103.20
N GLN A 4 81.82 -2.42 -103.07
CA GLN A 4 81.95 -1.72 -101.79
C GLN A 4 80.69 -0.92 -101.44
N GLN A 5 79.94 -0.45 -102.46
CA GLN A 5 78.65 0.22 -102.27
C GLN A 5 77.53 -0.76 -101.89
N GLN A 6 77.54 -1.98 -102.42
CA GLN A 6 76.52 -3.00 -102.08
C GLN A 6 76.63 -3.55 -100.64
N GLN A 7 77.73 -3.28 -99.92
CA GLN A 7 77.87 -3.69 -98.52
C GLN A 7 77.44 -2.63 -97.50
N GLN A 8 77.23 -1.37 -97.90
CA GLN A 8 76.87 -0.29 -96.95
C GLN A 8 75.36 -0.05 -96.83
N GLN A 9 74.58 -0.24 -97.89
CA GLN A 9 73.11 -0.08 -97.84
C GLN A 9 72.38 -0.96 -96.81
N PRO A 10 72.69 -2.27 -96.63
CA PRO A 10 71.95 -3.08 -95.67
C PRO A 10 72.22 -2.69 -94.21
N LEU A 11 73.41 -2.18 -93.90
CA LEU A 11 73.78 -1.79 -92.53
C LEU A 11 73.07 -0.50 -92.08
N ASP A 12 72.86 0.43 -93.00
CA ASP A 12 72.16 1.68 -92.72
C ASP A 12 70.66 1.45 -92.51
N GLU A 13 70.02 0.60 -93.33
CA GLU A 13 68.61 0.22 -93.17
C GLU A 13 68.36 -0.58 -91.87
N ASP A 14 69.27 -1.51 -91.52
CA ASP A 14 69.18 -2.26 -90.27
C ASP A 14 69.31 -1.35 -89.04
N TRP A 15 70.14 -0.30 -89.12
CA TRP A 15 70.32 0.68 -88.06
C TRP A 15 69.08 1.56 -87.87
N GLU A 16 68.48 2.04 -88.95
CA GLU A 16 67.23 2.83 -88.89
C GLU A 16 66.05 1.99 -88.37
N ALA A 17 65.92 0.74 -88.83
CA ALA A 17 64.89 -0.17 -88.36
C ALA A 17 65.05 -0.52 -86.87
N ALA A 18 66.30 -0.72 -86.40
CA ALA A 18 66.58 -0.92 -84.98
C ALA A 18 66.24 0.33 -84.15
N ARG A 19 66.55 1.52 -84.65
CA ARG A 19 66.22 2.79 -84.00
C ARG A 19 64.71 3.03 -83.91
N GLY A 20 63.97 2.72 -84.96
CA GLY A 20 62.50 2.78 -84.97
C GLY A 20 61.87 1.83 -83.94
N ARG A 21 62.37 0.58 -83.87
CA ARG A 21 61.93 -0.38 -82.84
C ARG A 21 62.25 0.11 -81.42
N ALA A 22 63.45 0.65 -81.20
CA ALA A 22 63.85 1.20 -79.90
C ALA A 22 62.96 2.39 -79.48
N ALA A 23 62.60 3.27 -80.40
CA ALA A 23 61.70 4.39 -80.13
C ALA A 23 60.29 3.92 -79.74
N THR A 24 59.73 2.92 -80.45
CA THR A 24 58.43 2.33 -80.10
C THR A 24 58.46 1.64 -78.74
N LEU A 25 59.54 0.92 -78.43
CA LEU A 25 59.71 0.29 -77.12
C LEU A 25 59.79 1.34 -76.00
N ALA A 26 60.56 2.41 -76.20
CA ALA A 26 60.66 3.51 -75.23
C ALA A 26 59.32 4.21 -74.99
N ALA A 27 58.53 4.45 -76.04
CA ALA A 27 57.17 4.99 -75.90
C ALA A 27 56.28 4.05 -75.09
N ARG A 28 56.35 2.74 -75.35
CA ARG A 28 55.56 1.75 -74.60
C ARG A 28 55.96 1.66 -73.12
N VAL A 29 57.25 1.80 -72.83
CA VAL A 29 57.75 1.86 -71.44
C VAL A 29 57.20 3.11 -70.74
N ALA A 30 57.25 4.29 -71.38
CA ALA A 30 56.71 5.52 -70.80
C ALA A 30 55.19 5.44 -70.54
N GLU A 31 54.41 4.83 -71.45
CA GLU A 31 52.98 4.57 -71.24
C GLU A 31 52.73 3.67 -70.03
N LEU A 32 53.52 2.60 -69.89
CA LEU A 32 53.42 1.67 -68.76
C LEU A 32 53.80 2.34 -67.44
N GLU A 33 54.86 3.15 -67.42
CA GLU A 33 55.27 3.93 -66.24
C GLU A 33 54.17 4.92 -65.82
N ALA A 34 53.56 5.63 -66.77
CA ALA A 34 52.45 6.53 -66.49
C ALA A 34 51.21 5.78 -65.95
N ALA A 35 50.88 4.62 -66.53
CA ALA A 35 49.79 3.78 -66.06
C ALA A 35 50.03 3.23 -64.65
N CYS A 36 51.26 2.79 -64.35
CA CYS A 36 51.66 2.37 -63.02
C CYS A 36 51.55 3.52 -62.01
N SER A 37 52.08 4.71 -62.35
CA SER A 37 51.99 5.89 -61.48
C SER A 37 50.55 6.30 -61.19
N GLU A 38 49.65 6.21 -62.18
CA GLU A 38 48.22 6.50 -61.98
C GLU A 38 47.54 5.44 -61.10
N LYS A 39 47.92 4.15 -61.24
CA LYS A 39 47.42 3.09 -60.36
C LYS A 39 47.91 3.27 -58.93
N ASP A 40 49.16 3.66 -58.73
CA ASP A 40 49.70 3.97 -57.40
C ASP A 40 48.96 5.14 -56.76
N ARG A 41 48.66 6.20 -57.54
CA ARG A 41 47.82 7.33 -57.08
C ARG A 41 46.43 6.87 -56.67
N GLN A 42 45.76 6.05 -57.50
CA GLN A 42 44.44 5.51 -57.19
C GLN A 42 44.46 4.67 -55.91
N VAL A 43 45.46 3.80 -55.74
CA VAL A 43 45.63 3.00 -54.52
C VAL A 43 45.80 3.92 -53.30
N HIS A 44 46.60 4.98 -53.42
CA HIS A 44 46.78 5.93 -52.33
C HIS A 44 45.46 6.64 -51.94
N GLU A 45 44.69 7.11 -52.92
CA GLU A 45 43.38 7.74 -52.69
C GLU A 45 42.38 6.78 -52.02
N TYR A 46 42.35 5.51 -52.47
CA TYR A 46 41.52 4.48 -51.83
C TYR A 46 41.95 4.19 -50.39
N LEU A 47 43.26 4.13 -50.12
CA LEU A 47 43.78 3.94 -48.77
C LEU A 47 43.43 5.13 -47.87
N GLU A 48 43.56 6.37 -48.35
CA GLU A 48 43.15 7.56 -47.60
C GLU A 48 41.64 7.56 -47.30
N ALA A 49 40.81 7.19 -48.29
CA ALA A 49 39.36 7.08 -48.10
C ALA A 49 39.00 6.03 -47.04
N LEU A 50 39.62 4.84 -47.13
CA LEU A 50 39.42 3.76 -46.16
C LEU A 50 39.89 4.15 -44.75
N GLU A 51 41.00 4.89 -44.64
CA GLU A 51 41.46 5.41 -43.36
C GLU A 51 40.50 6.42 -42.74
N ARG A 52 39.88 7.30 -43.56
CA ARG A 52 38.86 8.24 -43.09
C ARG A 52 37.62 7.49 -42.60
N GLU A 53 37.12 6.54 -43.39
CA GLU A 53 35.96 5.71 -43.00
C GLU A 53 36.23 4.94 -41.70
N LYS A 54 37.43 4.35 -41.55
CA LYS A 54 37.84 3.68 -40.32
C LYS A 54 37.89 4.62 -39.12
N ARG A 55 38.35 5.87 -39.30
CA ARG A 55 38.37 6.87 -38.22
C ARG A 55 36.95 7.29 -37.83
N ASP A 56 36.08 7.51 -38.81
CA ASP A 56 34.69 7.89 -38.59
C ASP A 56 33.92 6.78 -37.86
N GLU A 57 34.08 5.53 -38.30
CA GLU A 57 33.43 4.38 -37.67
C GLU A 57 33.95 4.14 -36.26
N ARG A 58 35.26 4.30 -36.04
CA ARG A 58 35.84 4.29 -34.68
C ARG A 58 35.26 5.41 -33.82
N GLY A 59 35.05 6.60 -34.38
CA GLY A 59 34.42 7.72 -33.69
C GLY A 59 32.98 7.41 -33.27
N LYS A 60 32.18 6.81 -34.16
CA LYS A 60 30.81 6.37 -33.84
C LYS A 60 30.80 5.30 -32.74
N LEU A 61 31.62 4.27 -32.85
CA LEU A 61 31.71 3.20 -31.85
C LEU A 61 32.12 3.73 -30.47
N MET A 62 33.05 4.69 -30.41
CA MET A 62 33.42 5.32 -29.13
C MET A 62 32.28 6.18 -28.56
N ALA A 63 31.53 6.88 -29.40
CA ALA A 63 30.37 7.63 -28.95
C ALA A 63 29.24 6.72 -28.43
N GLU A 64 29.02 5.57 -29.08
CA GLU A 64 28.06 4.55 -28.63
C GLU A 64 28.51 3.92 -27.31
N ALA A 65 29.77 3.51 -27.19
CA ALA A 65 30.33 2.97 -25.95
C ALA A 65 30.17 3.97 -24.78
N ALA A 66 30.47 5.25 -25.01
CA ALA A 66 30.29 6.29 -23.99
C ALA A 66 28.81 6.49 -23.60
N ARG A 67 27.86 6.32 -24.53
CA ARG A 67 26.42 6.34 -24.21
C ARG A 67 26.02 5.14 -23.37
N HIS A 68 26.53 3.95 -23.68
CA HIS A 68 26.28 2.74 -22.90
C HIS A 68 26.88 2.83 -21.49
N GLU A 69 28.11 3.34 -21.33
CA GLU A 69 28.72 3.57 -20.01
C GLU A 69 27.89 4.54 -19.16
N ARG A 70 27.41 5.66 -19.73
CA ARG A 70 26.54 6.60 -19.01
C ARG A 70 25.24 5.95 -18.57
N ALA A 71 24.57 5.23 -19.47
CA ALA A 71 23.33 4.52 -19.15
C ALA A 71 23.54 3.44 -18.07
N SER A 72 24.69 2.75 -18.08
CA SER A 72 25.06 1.79 -17.03
C SER A 72 25.26 2.48 -15.69
N ALA A 73 26.01 3.59 -15.66
CA ALA A 73 26.25 4.37 -14.44
C ALA A 73 24.95 4.96 -13.86
N GLU A 74 24.04 5.44 -14.71
CA GLU A 74 22.72 5.91 -14.29
C GLU A 74 21.91 4.78 -13.63
N LYS A 75 21.88 3.59 -14.24
CA LYS A 75 21.20 2.41 -13.66
C LYS A 75 21.85 1.94 -12.37
N GLU A 76 23.18 1.90 -12.29
CA GLU A 76 23.90 1.59 -11.04
C GLU A 76 23.57 2.60 -9.93
N GLY A 77 23.40 3.89 -10.27
CA GLY A 77 22.92 4.91 -9.35
C GLY A 77 21.52 4.62 -8.81
N ILE A 78 20.59 4.19 -9.67
CA ILE A 78 19.23 3.77 -9.26
C ILE A 78 19.30 2.53 -8.34
N ILE A 79 20.13 1.54 -8.67
CA ILE A 79 20.34 0.35 -7.83
C ILE A 79 20.86 0.76 -6.44
N GLN A 80 21.82 1.69 -6.36
CA GLN A 80 22.31 2.20 -5.09
C GLN A 80 21.22 2.90 -4.28
N GLN A 81 20.35 3.69 -4.92
CA GLN A 81 19.19 4.32 -4.27
C GLN A 81 18.20 3.28 -3.74
N LEU A 82 17.85 2.27 -4.55
CA LEU A 82 16.96 1.17 -4.13
C LEU A 82 17.56 0.37 -2.96
N ARG A 83 18.87 0.10 -3.00
CA ARG A 83 19.57 -0.55 -1.88
C ARG A 83 19.55 0.30 -0.61
N ALA A 84 19.69 1.62 -0.72
CA ALA A 84 19.57 2.53 0.42
C ALA A 84 18.15 2.52 0.99
N GLN A 85 17.12 2.62 0.15
CA GLN A 85 15.72 2.54 0.58
C GLN A 85 15.39 1.20 1.27
N LEU A 86 15.91 0.09 0.74
CA LEU A 86 15.77 -1.23 1.35
C LEU A 86 16.52 -1.36 2.68
N ALA A 87 17.64 -0.65 2.85
CA ALA A 87 18.40 -0.62 4.10
C ALA A 87 17.73 0.24 5.19
N GLU A 88 16.99 1.29 4.81
CA GLU A 88 16.24 2.15 5.74
C GLU A 88 14.93 1.51 6.22
N LEU A 89 14.31 0.64 5.42
CA LEU A 89 13.06 -0.04 5.79
C LEU A 89 13.13 -0.84 7.10
N PRO A 90 14.19 -1.65 7.38
CA PRO A 90 14.38 -2.32 8.66
C PRO A 90 14.41 -1.37 9.86
N ASP A 91 15.02 -0.19 9.72
CA ASP A 91 15.11 0.79 10.81
C ASP A 91 13.73 1.43 11.06
N GLN A 92 12.98 1.74 9.99
CA GLN A 92 11.58 2.18 10.09
C GLN A 92 10.69 1.10 10.73
N LEU A 93 10.99 -0.18 10.46
CA LEU A 93 10.33 -1.33 11.06
C LEU A 93 10.78 -1.59 12.51
N ALA A 94 11.98 -1.17 12.90
CA ALA A 94 12.48 -1.33 14.27
C ALA A 94 11.91 -0.26 15.20
N ASP A 95 11.79 0.99 14.71
CA ASP A 95 11.16 2.10 15.43
C ASP A 95 9.65 1.87 15.63
N SER A 96 9.00 1.08 14.76
CA SER A 96 7.60 0.64 14.90
C SER A 96 7.44 -0.69 15.65
N GLY A 97 8.51 -1.24 16.23
CA GLY A 97 8.53 -2.62 16.74
C GLY A 97 8.38 -3.67 15.61
N PRO A 98 8.79 -4.94 15.83
CA PRO A 98 8.70 -5.95 14.78
C PRO A 98 7.24 -6.05 14.33
N PRO A 99 6.92 -5.78 13.06
CA PRO A 99 5.53 -5.64 12.59
C PRO A 99 4.72 -6.91 12.87
N HIS A 100 5.36 -8.08 12.86
CA HIS A 100 4.75 -9.35 13.23
C HIS A 100 4.56 -9.53 14.74
N ALA A 101 5.49 -9.06 15.58
CA ALA A 101 5.37 -9.20 17.03
C ALA A 101 4.27 -8.28 17.59
N GLU A 102 4.18 -7.04 17.08
CA GLU A 102 3.11 -6.12 17.46
C GLU A 102 1.76 -6.55 16.88
N ALA A 103 1.71 -6.99 15.60
CA ALA A 103 0.48 -7.52 15.02
C ALA A 103 0.01 -8.80 15.73
N ASP A 104 0.91 -9.73 16.08
CA ASP A 104 0.54 -10.94 16.82
C ASP A 104 0.08 -10.64 18.25
N ALA A 105 0.74 -9.70 18.94
CA ALA A 105 0.30 -9.25 20.27
C ALA A 105 -1.06 -8.56 20.21
N ALA A 106 -1.27 -7.69 19.22
CA ALA A 106 -2.53 -7.01 18.99
C ALA A 106 -3.64 -7.99 18.59
N ARG A 107 -3.33 -9.02 17.76
CA ARG A 107 -4.27 -10.07 17.40
C ARG A 107 -4.70 -10.89 18.61
N ARG A 108 -3.76 -11.32 19.45
CA ARG A 108 -4.09 -12.03 20.71
C ARG A 108 -4.94 -11.16 21.65
N ALA A 109 -4.62 -9.87 21.75
CA ALA A 109 -5.40 -8.92 22.53
C ALA A 109 -6.82 -8.74 21.96
N ALA A 110 -6.97 -8.69 20.63
CA ALA A 110 -8.26 -8.61 19.96
C ALA A 110 -9.09 -9.91 20.08
N GLU A 111 -8.44 -11.07 19.98
CA GLU A 111 -9.09 -12.38 20.22
C GLU A 111 -9.62 -12.46 21.67
N SER A 112 -8.83 -12.00 22.65
CA SER A 112 -9.27 -11.90 24.06
C SER A 112 -10.40 -10.87 24.22
N ALA A 113 -10.27 -9.69 23.62
CA ALA A 113 -11.27 -8.63 23.68
C ALA A 113 -12.59 -9.04 23.03
N GLU A 114 -12.57 -9.80 21.93
CA GLU A 114 -13.77 -10.33 21.29
C GLU A 114 -14.43 -11.40 22.17
N ALA A 115 -13.65 -12.28 22.81
CA ALA A 115 -14.19 -13.24 23.77
C ALA A 115 -14.87 -12.55 24.96
N GLU A 116 -14.22 -11.53 25.54
CA GLU A 116 -14.78 -10.71 26.62
C GLU A 116 -16.03 -9.93 26.18
N LYS A 117 -16.01 -9.36 24.97
CA LYS A 117 -17.16 -8.68 24.36
C LYS A 117 -18.36 -9.62 24.21
N GLN A 118 -18.15 -10.86 23.75
CA GLN A 118 -19.24 -11.84 23.66
C GLN A 118 -19.81 -12.17 25.05
N ALA A 119 -18.98 -12.24 26.09
CA ALA A 119 -19.43 -12.41 27.46
C ALA A 119 -20.26 -11.21 27.95
N TYR A 120 -19.81 -9.97 27.70
CA TYR A 120 -20.56 -8.76 28.05
C TYR A 120 -21.87 -8.62 27.25
N LEU A 121 -21.90 -9.05 25.99
CA LEU A 121 -23.14 -9.08 25.20
C LEU A 121 -24.16 -10.07 25.77
N ALA A 122 -23.71 -11.22 26.26
CA ALA A 122 -24.56 -12.18 26.96
C ALA A 122 -25.10 -11.60 28.28
N GLU A 123 -24.25 -10.92 29.05
CA GLU A 123 -24.64 -10.23 30.29
C GLU A 123 -25.66 -9.12 30.01
N ILE A 124 -25.46 -8.29 28.98
CA ILE A 124 -26.43 -7.27 28.55
C ILE A 124 -27.77 -7.91 28.19
N ALA A 125 -27.77 -9.04 27.49
CA ALA A 125 -29.01 -9.74 27.15
C ALA A 125 -29.76 -10.22 28.40
N GLU A 126 -29.04 -10.71 29.41
CA GLU A 126 -29.60 -11.13 30.70
C GLU A 126 -30.15 -9.94 31.50
N LEU A 127 -29.40 -8.84 31.60
CA LEU A 127 -29.82 -7.62 32.30
C LEU A 127 -31.06 -7.00 31.65
N ARG A 128 -31.14 -6.99 30.30
CA ARG A 128 -32.34 -6.56 29.56
C ARG A 128 -33.54 -7.49 29.78
N ALA A 129 -33.32 -8.78 30.00
CA ALA A 129 -34.39 -9.70 30.36
C ALA A 129 -34.90 -9.40 31.78
N LYS A 130 -33.99 -9.25 32.76
CA LYS A 130 -34.31 -8.88 34.15
C LYS A 130 -35.04 -7.54 34.26
N LEU A 131 -34.62 -6.53 33.49
CA LEU A 131 -35.31 -5.24 33.40
C LEU A 131 -36.75 -5.42 32.92
N ARG A 132 -36.97 -6.19 31.84
CA ARG A 132 -38.31 -6.48 31.32
C ARG A 132 -39.18 -7.26 32.31
N GLU A 133 -38.61 -8.20 33.06
CA GLU A 133 -39.32 -8.91 34.12
C GLU A 133 -39.76 -7.97 35.25
N LEU A 134 -38.88 -7.06 35.70
CA LEU A 134 -39.23 -6.03 36.69
C LEU A 134 -40.22 -4.99 36.15
N GLU A 135 -40.21 -4.74 34.84
CA GLU A 135 -41.24 -3.95 34.16
C GLU A 135 -42.61 -4.61 34.26
N GLN A 136 -42.70 -5.89 33.90
CA GLN A 136 -43.92 -6.67 33.98
C GLN A 136 -44.42 -6.86 35.42
N LEU A 137 -43.52 -7.08 36.39
CA LEU A 137 -43.87 -7.20 37.80
C LEU A 137 -44.46 -5.89 38.33
N ALA A 138 -43.90 -4.73 37.98
CA ALA A 138 -44.48 -3.46 38.39
C ALA A 138 -45.82 -3.16 37.70
N GLU A 139 -45.98 -3.55 36.43
CA GLU A 139 -47.25 -3.42 35.72
C GLU A 139 -48.35 -4.28 36.34
N THR A 140 -48.03 -5.52 36.72
CA THR A 140 -48.97 -6.45 37.36
C THR A 140 -49.30 -6.04 38.79
N GLN A 141 -48.32 -5.59 39.58
CA GLN A 141 -48.54 -5.08 40.93
C GLN A 141 -49.31 -3.76 40.92
N GLY A 142 -48.98 -2.84 40.02
CA GLY A 142 -49.72 -1.60 39.82
C GLY A 142 -51.18 -1.82 39.40
N ARG A 143 -51.51 -2.95 38.76
CA ARG A 143 -52.91 -3.34 38.48
C ARG A 143 -53.61 -3.96 39.69
N GLN A 144 -52.89 -4.67 40.56
CA GLN A 144 -53.47 -5.29 41.77
C GLN A 144 -53.69 -4.29 42.90
N ASP A 145 -52.79 -3.31 43.06
CA ASP A 145 -52.88 -2.29 44.11
C ASP A 145 -53.88 -1.16 43.77
N VAL A 146 -54.30 -1.06 42.49
CA VAL A 146 -55.25 -0.05 41.97
C VAL A 146 -56.69 -0.60 41.81
N GLU A 147 -56.97 -1.82 42.26
CA GLU A 147 -58.36 -2.29 42.50
C GLU A 147 -58.77 -2.17 43.99
N PRO A 148 -58.85 -0.98 44.63
CA PRO A 148 -59.87 -0.79 45.64
C PRO A 148 -61.21 -0.63 44.92
N GLN A 149 -62.18 -1.44 45.31
CA GLN A 149 -63.57 -1.28 44.92
C GLN A 149 -64.02 0.18 45.12
N GLY A 150 -64.19 0.93 44.03
CA GLY A 150 -64.86 2.24 44.02
C GLY A 150 -63.98 3.48 44.19
N ALA A 151 -63.32 3.92 43.11
CA ALA A 151 -63.17 5.34 42.76
C ALA A 151 -62.64 5.44 41.32
N GLU A 152 -63.51 5.80 40.39
CA GLU A 152 -63.14 6.12 39.01
C GLU A 152 -62.28 7.39 38.98
N VAL A 153 -60.97 7.25 39.10
CA VAL A 153 -60.02 8.33 38.76
C VAL A 153 -59.07 7.79 37.71
N GLN A 154 -59.51 7.82 36.45
CA GLN A 154 -58.65 7.63 35.30
C GLN A 154 -57.73 8.86 35.18
N THR A 155 -56.42 8.69 35.31
CA THR A 155 -55.45 9.74 34.95
C THR A 155 -54.50 9.23 33.87
N GLU A 156 -54.51 9.93 32.75
CA GLU A 156 -53.84 9.62 31.47
C GLU A 156 -52.29 9.75 31.48
N SER A 157 -51.69 10.11 32.61
CA SER A 157 -50.24 10.25 32.73
C SER A 157 -49.64 8.97 33.33
N GLY A 158 -48.82 8.22 32.59
CA GLY A 158 -48.13 7.00 33.05
C GLY A 158 -47.10 7.19 34.20
N GLN A 159 -47.42 8.03 35.19
CA GLN A 159 -46.74 8.13 36.48
C GLN A 159 -47.26 7.02 37.42
N PRO A 160 -46.40 6.46 38.29
CA PRO A 160 -46.84 5.46 39.27
C PRO A 160 -47.92 6.05 40.18
N ALA A 161 -48.98 5.28 40.45
CA ALA A 161 -50.16 5.69 41.22
C ALA A 161 -49.89 5.87 42.73
N ALA A 162 -48.82 5.27 43.25
CA ALA A 162 -48.52 5.20 44.68
C ALA A 162 -48.38 6.56 45.43
N PRO A 163 -47.70 7.60 44.89
CA PRO A 163 -47.52 8.85 45.63
C PRO A 163 -48.81 9.68 45.75
N ARG A 164 -49.77 9.52 44.83
CA ARG A 164 -51.07 10.22 44.89
C ARG A 164 -52.06 9.57 45.86
N ALA A 165 -51.98 8.25 46.04
CA ALA A 165 -52.85 7.53 46.97
C ALA A 165 -52.63 7.97 48.44
N LEU A 166 -51.39 8.28 48.81
CA LEU A 166 -51.06 8.81 50.15
C LEU A 166 -51.55 10.25 50.35
N GLU A 167 -51.48 11.09 49.31
CA GLU A 167 -51.95 12.48 49.32
C GLU A 167 -53.48 12.56 49.50
N VAL A 168 -54.22 11.64 48.90
CA VAL A 168 -55.68 11.50 49.08
C VAL A 168 -56.04 10.94 50.46
N ALA A 169 -55.23 10.02 51.01
CA ALA A 169 -55.45 9.46 52.35
C ALA A 169 -55.23 10.47 53.51
N LEU A 170 -54.56 11.60 53.24
CA LEU A 170 -54.25 12.66 54.21
C LEU A 170 -55.20 13.88 54.10
N GLY A 171 -56.35 13.74 53.42
CA GLY A 171 -57.37 14.78 53.27
C GLY A 171 -57.98 15.31 54.59
N PRO A 172 -58.79 16.40 54.53
CA PRO A 172 -59.32 17.08 55.72
C PRO A 172 -60.09 16.13 56.67
N PRO A 173 -60.03 16.39 58.00
CA PRO A 173 -60.28 15.41 59.08
C PRO A 173 -61.71 14.84 59.20
N GLU A 174 -62.61 15.18 58.29
CA GLU A 174 -64.01 14.74 58.28
C GLU A 174 -64.20 13.36 57.63
N GLU A 175 -63.20 12.88 56.87
CA GLU A 175 -63.14 11.52 56.29
C GLU A 175 -61.98 10.74 56.92
N ARG A 176 -62.19 10.15 58.12
CA ARG A 176 -61.17 9.28 58.72
C ARG A 176 -61.04 8.00 57.90
N VAL A 177 -60.06 8.00 57.00
CA VAL A 177 -59.62 6.80 56.30
C VAL A 177 -59.09 5.80 57.33
N ASP A 178 -59.51 4.53 57.21
CA ASP A 178 -59.09 3.43 58.08
C ASP A 178 -57.55 3.29 58.11
N GLU A 179 -56.96 3.07 59.30
CA GLU A 179 -55.51 2.90 59.49
C GLU A 179 -54.95 1.80 58.58
N ALA A 180 -55.75 0.77 58.30
CA ALA A 180 -55.40 -0.33 57.39
C ALA A 180 -55.22 0.11 55.92
N THR A 181 -55.84 1.21 55.50
CA THR A 181 -55.71 1.77 54.14
C THR A 181 -54.45 2.64 54.04
N LEU A 182 -54.15 3.41 55.09
CA LEU A 182 -52.96 4.26 55.14
C LEU A 182 -51.67 3.42 55.22
N GLN A 183 -51.70 2.32 55.96
CA GLN A 183 -50.58 1.37 56.01
C GLN A 183 -50.34 0.68 54.65
N ARG A 184 -51.41 0.31 53.92
CA ARG A 184 -51.30 -0.26 52.57
C ARG A 184 -50.72 0.72 51.56
N ALA A 185 -51.10 1.99 51.61
CA ALA A 185 -50.54 3.03 50.74
C ALA A 185 -49.03 3.25 51.00
N MET A 186 -48.61 3.26 52.27
CA MET A 186 -47.19 3.37 52.63
C MET A 186 -46.38 2.15 52.19
N GLU A 187 -46.92 0.93 52.32
CA GLU A 187 -46.26 -0.29 51.86
C GLU A 187 -46.13 -0.35 50.33
N ALA A 188 -47.15 0.09 49.59
CA ALA A 188 -47.11 0.18 48.13
C ALA A 188 -46.07 1.22 47.65
N GLU A 189 -45.96 2.36 48.34
CA GLU A 189 -44.95 3.38 48.02
C GLU A 189 -43.52 2.90 48.33
N ALA A 190 -43.32 2.21 49.46
CA ALA A 190 -42.03 1.62 49.80
C ALA A 190 -41.58 0.62 48.72
N ARG A 191 -42.47 -0.26 48.28
CA ARG A 191 -42.19 -1.23 47.19
C ARG A 191 -41.95 -0.56 45.85
N ALA A 192 -42.69 0.49 45.51
CA ALA A 192 -42.49 1.25 44.27
C ALA A 192 -41.11 1.93 44.24
N ARG A 193 -40.67 2.49 45.37
CA ARG A 193 -39.33 3.09 45.51
C ARG A 193 -38.22 2.04 45.43
N GLU A 194 -38.40 0.90 46.09
CA GLU A 194 -37.45 -0.23 46.01
C GLU A 194 -37.29 -0.72 44.57
N LEU A 195 -38.41 -0.93 43.87
CA LEU A 195 -38.42 -1.37 42.47
C LEU A 195 -37.83 -0.30 41.52
N GLN A 196 -38.08 0.99 41.77
CA GLN A 196 -37.42 2.07 41.03
C GLN A 196 -35.90 2.06 41.26
N SER A 197 -35.44 1.85 42.50
CA SER A 197 -34.01 1.75 42.79
C SER A 197 -33.36 0.53 42.13
N ALA A 198 -34.06 -0.61 42.10
CA ALA A 198 -33.61 -1.83 41.42
C ALA A 198 -33.48 -1.62 39.91
N ARG A 199 -34.45 -0.92 39.28
CA ARG A 199 -34.36 -0.55 37.86
C ARG A 199 -33.21 0.39 37.58
N GLN A 200 -32.98 1.39 38.44
CA GLN A 200 -31.87 2.33 38.27
C GLN A 200 -30.52 1.61 38.40
N ALA A 201 -30.36 0.72 39.38
CA ALA A 201 -29.15 -0.08 39.55
C ALA A 201 -28.88 -1.00 38.34
N LEU A 202 -29.93 -1.63 37.78
CA LEU A 202 -29.80 -2.44 36.56
C LEU A 202 -29.50 -1.60 35.31
N ALA A 203 -30.04 -0.39 35.22
CA ALA A 203 -29.74 0.54 34.12
C ALA A 203 -28.27 1.02 34.18
N GLU A 204 -27.74 1.26 35.38
CA GLU A 204 -26.33 1.60 35.59
C GLU A 204 -25.41 0.41 35.21
N GLN A 205 -25.75 -0.82 35.60
CA GLN A 205 -25.02 -2.02 35.19
C GLN A 205 -25.07 -2.23 33.66
N LEU A 206 -26.22 -1.99 33.04
CA LEU A 206 -26.37 -2.05 31.59
C LEU A 206 -25.47 -1.03 30.89
N ALA A 207 -25.47 0.23 31.35
CA ALA A 207 -24.61 1.26 30.80
C ALA A 207 -23.11 0.95 30.98
N GLU A 208 -22.72 0.37 32.13
CA GLU A 208 -21.35 -0.05 32.37
C GLU A 208 -20.92 -1.20 31.44
N SER A 209 -21.75 -2.23 31.27
CA SER A 209 -21.44 -3.35 30.37
C SER A 209 -21.45 -2.91 28.89
N GLU A 210 -22.35 -1.99 28.49
CA GLU A 210 -22.35 -1.40 27.15
C GLU A 210 -21.08 -0.58 26.87
N ALA A 211 -20.60 0.20 27.84
CA ALA A 211 -19.35 0.94 27.72
C ALA A 211 -18.14 0.01 27.56
N LYS A 212 -18.11 -1.12 28.29
CA LYS A 212 -17.06 -2.14 28.16
C LYS A 212 -17.07 -2.79 26.78
N VAL A 213 -18.24 -3.08 26.22
CA VAL A 213 -18.38 -3.58 24.83
C VAL A 213 -17.77 -2.60 23.82
N THR A 214 -18.05 -1.29 23.95
CA THR A 214 -17.46 -0.27 23.08
C THR A 214 -15.94 -0.22 23.19
N MET A 215 -15.40 -0.27 24.41
CA MET A 215 -13.94 -0.30 24.61
C MET A 215 -13.28 -1.51 23.94
N MET A 216 -13.89 -2.70 24.06
CA MET A 216 -13.39 -3.93 23.43
C MET A 216 -13.44 -3.84 21.90
N GLN A 217 -14.47 -3.21 21.34
CA GLN A 217 -14.56 -2.98 19.90
C GLN A 217 -13.45 -2.04 19.40
N THR A 218 -13.16 -0.94 20.09
CA THR A 218 -12.06 -0.04 19.73
C THR A 218 -10.69 -0.73 19.83
N ALA A 219 -10.51 -1.65 20.79
CA ALA A 219 -9.29 -2.45 20.89
C ALA A 219 -9.12 -3.38 19.68
N ALA A 220 -10.21 -4.02 19.22
CA ALA A 220 -10.20 -4.86 18.02
C ALA A 220 -9.91 -4.07 16.74
N GLU A 221 -10.46 -2.86 16.60
CA GLU A 221 -10.20 -1.95 15.47
C GLU A 221 -8.72 -1.56 15.40
N ARG A 222 -8.10 -1.21 16.54
CA ARG A 222 -6.66 -0.90 16.60
C ARG A 222 -5.78 -2.09 16.21
N ALA A 223 -6.17 -3.31 16.57
CA ALA A 223 -5.44 -4.50 16.18
C ALA A 223 -5.50 -4.75 14.66
N ALA A 224 -6.68 -4.55 14.05
CA ALA A 224 -6.84 -4.66 12.60
C ALA A 224 -6.02 -3.59 11.85
N GLU A 225 -5.96 -2.36 12.38
CA GLU A 225 -5.12 -1.29 11.81
C GLU A 225 -3.62 -1.61 11.90
N ALA A 226 -3.17 -2.17 13.02
CA ALA A 226 -1.77 -2.59 13.19
C ALA A 226 -1.40 -3.73 12.21
N GLU A 227 -2.28 -4.71 12.02
CA GLU A 227 -2.11 -5.80 11.05
C GLU A 227 -2.07 -5.28 9.60
N ALA A 228 -2.97 -4.35 9.24
CA ALA A 228 -2.98 -3.74 7.91
C ALA A 228 -1.67 -3.00 7.62
N ARG A 229 -1.18 -2.19 8.56
CA ARG A 229 0.11 -1.49 8.43
C ARG A 229 1.29 -2.45 8.29
N ALA A 230 1.32 -3.52 9.10
CA ALA A 230 2.34 -4.55 9.01
C ALA A 230 2.37 -5.20 7.61
N HIS A 231 1.19 -5.52 7.06
CA HIS A 231 1.06 -6.10 5.73
C HIS A 231 1.44 -5.11 4.61
N GLU A 232 1.05 -3.83 4.72
CA GLU A 232 1.43 -2.77 3.78
C GLU A 232 2.96 -2.63 3.70
N LEU A 233 3.64 -2.59 4.84
CA LEU A 233 5.10 -2.48 4.91
C LEU A 233 5.79 -3.73 4.33
N GLN A 234 5.26 -4.92 4.59
CA GLN A 234 5.76 -6.16 4.00
C GLN A 234 5.61 -6.16 2.47
N THR A 235 4.46 -5.71 1.96
CA THR A 235 4.19 -5.61 0.53
C THR A 235 5.14 -4.59 -0.13
N ALA A 236 5.32 -3.42 0.47
CA ALA A 236 6.25 -2.39 -0.02
C ALA A 236 7.69 -2.93 -0.10
N LYS A 237 8.13 -3.68 0.91
CA LYS A 237 9.44 -4.34 0.91
C LYS A 237 9.58 -5.35 -0.23
N GLN A 238 8.56 -6.16 -0.50
CA GLN A 238 8.58 -7.12 -1.61
C GLN A 238 8.67 -6.43 -2.97
N VAL A 239 7.87 -5.36 -3.18
CA VAL A 239 7.89 -4.58 -4.42
C VAL A 239 9.26 -3.93 -4.64
N LEU A 240 9.85 -3.33 -3.61
CA LEU A 240 11.20 -2.74 -3.73
C LEU A 240 12.28 -3.80 -4.00
N ALA A 241 12.16 -4.99 -3.42
CA ALA A 241 13.07 -6.10 -3.71
C ALA A 241 12.94 -6.62 -5.14
N GLU A 242 11.72 -6.70 -5.68
CA GLU A 242 11.48 -7.06 -7.08
C GLU A 242 12.02 -6.00 -8.04
N GLN A 243 11.77 -4.71 -7.77
CA GLN A 243 12.33 -3.60 -8.55
C GLN A 243 13.86 -3.58 -8.54
N LEU A 244 14.46 -3.92 -7.39
CA LEU A 244 15.92 -4.06 -7.29
C LEU A 244 16.40 -5.21 -8.18
N ALA A 245 15.80 -6.39 -8.09
CA ALA A 245 16.19 -7.54 -8.91
C ALA A 245 16.01 -7.29 -10.42
N GLU A 246 14.92 -6.63 -10.82
CA GLU A 246 14.67 -6.25 -12.22
C GLU A 246 15.71 -5.24 -12.71
N SER A 247 16.06 -4.25 -11.88
CA SER A 247 17.06 -3.24 -12.22
C SER A 247 18.46 -3.83 -12.32
N GLU A 248 18.81 -4.75 -11.40
CA GLU A 248 20.08 -5.50 -11.44
C GLU A 248 20.19 -6.38 -12.69
N ALA A 249 19.10 -7.02 -13.14
CA ALA A 249 19.11 -7.81 -14.37
C ALA A 249 19.20 -6.97 -15.66
N LYS A 250 18.82 -5.69 -15.61
CA LYS A 250 18.89 -4.75 -16.74
C LYS A 250 20.26 -4.09 -16.89
N VAL A 251 21.12 -4.15 -15.89
CA VAL A 251 22.52 -3.70 -15.93
C VAL A 251 23.37 -4.81 -16.53
#